data_AF-A0A3P7HZM1-F1
#
_entry.id   AF-A0A3P7HZM1-F1
#
_cell.length_a   1.000
_cell.length_b   1.000
_cell.length_c   1.000
_cell.angle_alpha   90.00
_cell.angle_beta   90.00
_cell.angle_gamma   90.00
#
_symmetry.space_group_name_H-M   'P 1'
#
loop_
_entity.id
_entity.type
_entity.pdbx_description
1 polymer ?
#
loop_
_entity_poly.entity_id
_entity_poly.type
_entity_poly.pdbx_seq_one_letter_code
_entity_poly.pdbx_strand_id
1 'polypeptide(L)'
;MAVKSARTGVLILGGGVVKHHINNANLMRNGSDYTVYINTGMEFDGSDSGAQPDEAVSWGKIKPAAQAVKVCADATLVFPLLVAETFAKRVLKNR
;
A
#
# COMPACT_ATOMS: atom_id res chain seq x y z
N MET A 1 -11.24 2.48 13.27
CA MET A 1 -11.54 2.07 11.88
C MET A 1 -10.86 0.73 11.57
N ALA A 2 -9.52 0.66 11.48
CA ALA A 2 -8.79 -0.56 11.10
C ALA A 2 -9.12 -1.82 11.93
N VAL A 3 -9.09 -1.74 13.27
CA VAL A 3 -9.33 -2.89 14.18
C VAL A 3 -10.69 -3.56 13.95
N LYS A 4 -11.71 -2.77 13.59
CA LYS A 4 -13.08 -3.27 13.39
C LYS A 4 -13.33 -3.78 11.96
N SER A 5 -12.37 -3.63 11.05
CA SER A 5 -12.54 -4.01 9.63
C SER A 5 -12.29 -5.50 9.42
N ALA A 6 -13.23 -6.18 8.75
CA ALA A 6 -13.09 -7.60 8.39
C ALA A 6 -11.88 -7.85 7.46
N ARG A 7 -11.67 -6.96 6.49
CA ARG A 7 -10.49 -6.95 5.60
C ARG A 7 -10.04 -5.51 5.37
N THR A 8 -8.75 -5.31 5.12
CA THR A 8 -8.20 -3.99 4.76
C THR A 8 -7.30 -4.10 3.54
N GLY A 9 -7.46 -3.15 2.62
CA GLY A 9 -6.57 -2.92 1.50
C GLY A 9 -5.91 -1.55 1.63
N VAL A 10 -4.63 -1.48 1.30
CA VAL A 10 -3.81 -0.28 1.42
C VAL A 10 -3.23 0.06 0.06
N LEU A 11 -3.49 1.27 -0.43
CA LEU A 11 -2.91 1.83 -1.65
C LEU A 11 -2.27 3.16 -1.27
N ILE A 12 -0.94 3.24 -1.29
CA ILE A 12 -0.17 4.41 -0.84
C ILE A 12 0.63 4.95 -2.02
N LEU A 13 0.45 6.25 -2.28
CA LEU A 13 1.22 7.01 -3.26
C LEU A 13 2.24 7.87 -2.51
N GLY A 14 3.53 7.59 -2.70
CA GLY A 14 4.64 8.23 -1.97
C GLY A 14 5.07 7.48 -0.70
N GLY A 15 5.65 8.22 0.25
CA GLY A 15 6.21 7.70 1.49
C GLY A 15 5.92 8.60 2.70
N GLY A 16 6.81 8.59 3.70
CA GLY A 16 6.75 9.47 4.86
C GLY A 16 5.61 9.17 5.84
N VAL A 17 5.11 10.21 6.51
CA VAL A 17 4.11 10.09 7.58
C VAL A 17 2.84 9.39 7.10
N VAL A 18 2.40 9.64 5.86
CA VAL A 18 1.22 8.99 5.29
C VAL A 18 1.39 7.47 5.23
N LYS A 19 2.54 7.00 4.71
CA LYS A 19 2.87 5.56 4.67
C LYS A 19 2.87 4.97 6.08
N HIS A 20 3.64 5.59 6.98
CA HIS A 20 3.83 5.06 8.32
C HIS A 20 2.52 5.01 9.11
N HIS A 21 1.70 6.06 9.05
CA HIS A 21 0.47 6.17 9.82
C HIS A 21 -0.58 5.13 9.40
N ILE A 22 -0.76 4.91 8.09
CA ILE A 22 -1.70 3.92 7.56
C ILE A 22 -1.25 2.49 7.91
N ASN A 23 0.05 2.21 7.76
CA ASN A 23 0.61 0.91 8.14
C ASN A 23 0.49 0.67 9.66
N ASN A 24 0.76 1.67 10.49
CA ASN A 24 0.66 1.56 11.94
C ASN A 24 -0.79 1.39 12.41
N ALA A 25 -1.77 1.96 11.70
CA ALA A 25 -3.18 1.68 11.97
C ALA A 25 -3.54 0.21 11.67
N ASN A 26 -2.95 -0.39 10.63
CA ASN A 26 -3.15 -1.80 10.27
C ASN A 26 -2.37 -2.77 11.16
N LEU A 27 -1.28 -2.33 11.79
CA LEU A 27 -0.60 -3.11 12.84
C LEU A 27 -1.58 -3.54 13.95
N MET A 28 -2.50 -2.64 14.34
CA MET A 28 -3.49 -2.90 15.40
C MET A 28 -4.50 -4.01 15.05
N ARG A 29 -4.52 -4.49 13.81
CA ARG A 29 -5.34 -5.62 13.34
C ARG A 29 -4.49 -6.78 12.80
N ASN A 30 -3.22 -6.83 13.18
CA ASN A 30 -2.22 -7.80 12.71
C ASN A 30 -2.00 -7.74 11.18
N GLY A 31 -2.01 -6.54 10.63
CA GLY A 31 -1.58 -6.24 9.26
C GLY A 31 -2.71 -6.08 8.24
N SER A 32 -2.39 -5.47 7.10
CA SER A 32 -3.29 -5.38 5.94
C SER A 32 -3.36 -6.68 5.15
N ASP A 33 -4.48 -6.91 4.45
CA ASP A 33 -4.71 -8.09 3.61
C ASP A 33 -4.21 -7.88 2.17
N TYR A 34 -4.21 -6.63 1.69
CA TYR A 34 -3.71 -6.23 0.38
C TYR A 34 -2.91 -4.94 0.48
N THR A 35 -1.78 -4.84 -0.21
CA THR A 35 -0.92 -3.64 -0.17
C THR A 35 -0.35 -3.29 -1.54
N VAL A 36 -0.50 -2.03 -1.93
CA VAL A 36 0.12 -1.46 -3.14
C VAL A 36 0.85 -0.19 -2.74
N TYR A 37 2.14 -0.13 -3.01
CA TYR A 37 2.95 1.08 -2.88
C TYR A 37 3.35 1.60 -4.26
N ILE A 38 3.21 2.90 -4.48
CA ILE A 38 3.78 3.59 -5.65
C ILE A 38 4.65 4.70 -5.11
N ASN A 39 5.96 4.55 -5.17
CA ASN A 39 6.89 5.59 -4.72
C ASN A 39 8.24 5.47 -5.43
N THR A 40 9.07 6.49 -5.26
CA THR A 40 10.43 6.58 -5.81
C THR A 40 11.51 6.26 -4.78
N GLY A 41 11.12 5.90 -3.55
CA GLY A 41 12.05 5.65 -2.45
C GLY A 41 12.82 4.35 -2.65
N MET A 42 14.08 4.36 -2.26
CA MET A 42 15.00 3.22 -2.39
C MET A 42 15.39 2.70 -1.01
N GLU A 43 15.66 1.40 -0.91
CA GLU A 43 15.89 0.73 0.38
C GLU A 43 17.27 1.04 0.99
N PHE A 44 18.26 1.46 0.17
CA PHE A 44 19.66 1.59 0.59
C PHE A 44 19.89 2.58 1.75
N ASP A 45 18.99 3.55 1.92
CA ASP A 45 19.10 4.57 2.97
C ASP A 45 18.42 4.15 4.30
N GLY A 46 17.81 2.96 4.35
CA GLY A 46 17.12 2.44 5.52
C GLY A 46 15.89 3.25 5.94
N SER A 47 15.33 4.06 5.04
CA SER A 47 14.15 4.88 5.34
C SER A 47 12.85 4.07 5.26
N ASP A 48 11.89 4.36 6.15
CA ASP A 48 10.53 3.81 5.99
C ASP A 48 9.93 4.20 4.63
N SER A 49 10.23 5.39 4.11
CA SER A 49 9.75 5.81 2.79
C SER A 49 10.21 4.90 1.65
N GLY A 50 11.45 4.40 1.71
CA GLY A 50 12.07 3.54 0.70
C GLY A 50 11.91 2.05 0.94
N ALA A 51 11.53 1.63 2.15
CA ALA A 51 11.35 0.25 2.56
C ALA A 51 10.52 -0.60 1.59
N GLN A 52 10.94 -1.86 1.41
CA GLN A 52 10.15 -2.85 0.69
C GLN A 52 8.92 -3.28 1.50
N PRO A 53 7.86 -3.78 0.85
CA PRO A 53 6.70 -4.33 1.57
C PRO A 53 7.07 -5.44 2.56
N ASP A 54 8.11 -6.22 2.26
CA ASP A 54 8.59 -7.31 3.13
C ASP A 54 9.09 -6.81 4.49
N GLU A 55 9.63 -5.60 4.57
CA GLU A 55 9.95 -4.97 5.86
C GLU A 55 8.66 -4.70 6.66
N ALA A 56 7.61 -4.20 6.02
CA ALA A 56 6.34 -3.99 6.71
C ALA A 56 5.68 -5.31 7.16
N VAL A 57 5.98 -6.44 6.50
CA VAL A 57 5.60 -7.79 6.97
C VAL A 57 6.34 -8.17 8.25
N SER A 58 7.64 -7.88 8.36
CA SER A 58 8.42 -8.21 9.57
C SER A 58 7.90 -7.51 10.82
N TRP A 59 7.32 -6.33 10.67
CA TRP A 59 6.67 -5.58 11.75
C TRP A 59 5.22 -6.00 12.03
N GLY A 60 4.61 -6.86 11.21
CA GLY A 60 3.18 -7.18 11.29
C GLY A 60 2.25 -6.05 10.83
N LYS A 61 2.78 -5.04 10.14
CA LYS A 61 2.01 -3.95 9.50
C LYS A 61 1.31 -4.45 8.22
N ILE A 62 1.86 -5.48 7.58
CA ILE A 62 1.27 -6.26 6.49
C ILE A 62 1.20 -7.73 6.93
N LYS A 63 0.15 -8.46 6.55
CA LYS A 63 0.06 -9.89 6.85
C LYS A 63 1.07 -10.69 6.02
N PRO A 64 1.66 -11.78 6.55
CA PRO A 64 2.55 -12.65 5.77
C PRO A 64 1.91 -13.26 4.52
N ALA A 65 0.59 -13.52 4.57
CA ALA A 65 -0.17 -14.05 3.43
C ALA A 65 -0.78 -12.96 2.54
N ALA A 66 -0.44 -11.68 2.76
CA ALA A 66 -0.99 -10.58 1.98
C ALA A 66 -0.41 -10.56 0.56
N GLN A 67 -1.23 -10.11 -0.40
CA GLN A 67 -0.72 -9.73 -1.72
C GLN A 67 -0.19 -8.30 -1.64
N ALA A 68 1.13 -8.16 -1.63
CA ALA A 68 1.82 -6.88 -1.53
C ALA A 68 2.69 -6.61 -2.77
N VAL A 69 2.63 -5.38 -3.29
CA VAL A 69 3.45 -4.96 -4.44
C VAL A 69 3.95 -3.52 -4.25
N LYS A 70 5.19 -3.27 -4.65
CA LYS A 70 5.79 -1.93 -4.76
C LYS A 70 6.11 -1.65 -6.21
N VAL A 71 5.64 -0.51 -6.72
CA VAL A 71 5.97 0.02 -8.04
C VAL A 71 6.92 1.20 -7.84
N CYS A 72 8.17 1.02 -8.25
CA CYS A 72 9.20 2.05 -8.19
C CYS A 72 9.03 3.04 -9.36
N ALA A 73 8.10 3.99 -9.23
CA ALA A 73 7.78 4.98 -10.26
C ALA A 73 7.17 6.25 -9.65
N ASP A 74 7.18 7.33 -10.43
CA ASP A 74 6.43 8.53 -10.10
C ASP A 74 4.91 8.27 -10.22
N ALA A 75 4.15 8.66 -9.20
CA ALA A 75 2.71 8.42 -9.15
C ALA A 75 1.96 9.09 -10.30
N THR A 76 2.41 10.24 -10.79
CA THR A 76 1.76 10.96 -11.90
C THR A 76 1.78 10.16 -13.21
N LEU A 77 2.77 9.30 -13.40
CA LEU A 77 2.88 8.45 -14.60
C LEU A 77 1.98 7.21 -14.50
N VAL A 78 1.97 6.56 -13.34
CA VAL A 78 1.37 5.21 -13.22
C VAL A 78 -0.01 5.20 -12.58
N PHE A 79 -0.33 6.16 -11.70
CA PHE A 79 -1.60 6.17 -11.00
C PHE A 79 -2.81 6.40 -11.93
N PRO A 80 -2.75 7.29 -12.95
CA PRO A 80 -3.85 7.43 -13.90
C PRO A 80 -4.14 6.13 -14.67
N LEU A 81 -3.09 5.40 -15.07
CA LEU A 81 -3.21 4.10 -15.75
C LEU A 81 -3.82 3.05 -14.82
N LEU A 82 -3.38 3.01 -13.56
CA LEU A 82 -3.96 2.12 -12.55
C LEU A 82 -5.45 2.40 -12.38
N VAL A 83 -5.85 3.66 -12.27
CA VAL A 83 -7.27 4.05 -12.14
C VAL A 83 -8.06 3.64 -13.37
N ALA A 84 -7.53 3.86 -14.58
CA ALA A 84 -8.18 3.49 -15.83
C ALA A 84 -8.52 1.98 -15.89
N GLU A 85 -7.57 1.11 -15.54
CA GLU A 85 -7.75 -0.34 -15.63
C GLU A 85 -8.42 -0.98 -14.41
N THR A 86 -8.56 -0.27 -13.28
CA THR A 86 -9.16 -0.82 -12.05
C THR A 86 -10.44 -0.09 -11.68
N PHE A 87 -10.35 1.06 -11.02
CA PHE A 87 -11.48 1.79 -10.46
C PHE A 87 -12.46 2.28 -11.54
N ALA A 88 -11.97 2.92 -12.60
CA ALA A 88 -12.82 3.45 -13.67
C ALA A 88 -13.55 2.31 -14.40
N LYS A 89 -12.81 1.26 -14.79
CA LYS A 89 -13.37 0.04 -15.41
C LYS A 89 -14.44 -0.62 -14.55
N ARG A 90 -14.24 -0.68 -13.22
CA ARG A 90 -15.22 -1.23 -12.27
C ARG A 90 -16.51 -0.42 -12.23
N VAL A 91 -16.41 0.92 -12.22
CA VAL A 91 -17.58 1.81 -12.22
C VAL A 91 -18.33 1.69 -13.55
N LEU A 92 -17.64 1.68 -14.68
CA LEU A 92 -18.26 1.58 -16.01
C LEU A 92 -18.96 0.24 -16.23
N LYS A 93 -18.41 -0.87 -15.73
CA LYS A 93 -19.05 -2.20 -15.82
C LYS A 93 -20.32 -2.32 -14.95
N ASN A 94 -20.45 -1.47 -13.93
CA ASN A 94 -21.59 -1.46 -13.01
C ASN A 94 -22.66 -0.43 -13.38
N ARG A 95 -22.43 0.35 -14.44
CA ARG A 95 -23.44 1.19 -15.08
C ARG A 95 -24.15 0.39 -16.15
#